data_AF-A0A517ZJ10-F1
#
_entry.id   AF-A0A517ZJ10-F1
#
_cell.length_a   1.000
_cell.length_b   1.000
_cell.length_c   1.000
_cell.angle_alpha   90.00
_cell.angle_beta   90.00
_cell.angle_gamma   90.00
#
_symmetry.space_group_name_H-M   'P 1'
#
loop_
_entity.id
_entity.type
_entity.pdbx_description
1 polymer ?
#
loop_
_entity_poly.entity_id
_entity_poly.type
_entity_poly.pdbx_seq_one_letter_code
_entity_poly.pdbx_strand_id
1 'polypeptide(L)'
;MSFDLDAQVRCAGWAKCLVVASGFFLLTGCGLFEGKSEYQQMLDKRNAFSEMIADAGGSAVMEKRSMHGLNGVGWFIDLSGAELDDALLNAIAEVAKEKSVYELNLADSSITDEQLAQLDKDEVLQKVFFLDLSNTKITDAGLDSVSNIYVIHELNLKGTAVTEAAVKRLGDKQMAQKQTPDAFRTRPKTDI
;
A
#
# COMPACT_ATOMS: atom_id res chain seq x y z
N MET A 1 -10.22 54.99 18.36
CA MET A 1 -9.26 56.12 18.51
C MET A 1 -8.06 55.58 19.27
N SER A 2 -6.94 55.45 18.56
CA SER A 2 -5.55 55.72 18.98
C SER A 2 -5.05 55.40 20.39
N PHE A 3 -3.86 54.77 20.41
CA PHE A 3 -2.65 54.99 21.25
C PHE A 3 -2.10 53.63 21.77
N ASP A 4 -1.03 53.05 21.19
CA ASP A 4 0.42 53.34 21.37
C ASP A 4 0.84 53.46 22.84
N LEU A 5 1.98 52.98 23.34
CA LEU A 5 3.11 52.14 22.92
C LEU A 5 3.95 51.97 24.23
N ASP A 6 4.81 50.95 24.31
CA ASP A 6 5.99 50.87 25.20
C ASP A 6 5.73 50.70 26.73
N ALA A 7 6.54 49.99 27.52
CA ALA A 7 7.90 49.53 27.31
C ALA A 7 8.30 48.47 28.35
N GLN A 8 9.24 47.62 27.92
CA GLN A 8 10.43 47.17 28.67
C GLN A 8 10.30 46.11 29.77
N VAL A 9 10.57 44.90 29.28
CA VAL A 9 11.49 43.91 29.87
C VAL A 9 12.60 44.55 30.72
N ARG A 10 12.69 44.14 32.00
CA ARG A 10 13.92 44.17 32.79
C ARG A 10 14.04 42.88 33.60
N CYS A 11 15.03 42.07 33.23
CA CYS A 11 15.48 40.90 33.96
C CYS A 11 16.17 41.29 35.28
N ALA A 12 15.94 40.53 36.35
CA ALA A 12 16.91 40.39 37.44
C ALA A 12 16.66 39.12 38.28
N GLY A 13 17.70 38.28 38.38
CA GLY A 13 18.14 37.77 39.68
C GLY A 13 17.58 36.45 40.20
N TRP A 14 18.46 35.44 40.24
CA TRP A 14 18.28 34.08 40.76
C TRP A 14 17.92 33.98 42.25
N ALA A 15 16.93 33.15 42.61
CA ALA A 15 16.90 32.44 43.89
C ALA A 15 16.01 31.20 43.81
N LYS A 16 16.60 30.05 44.16
CA LYS A 16 15.97 28.75 44.28
C LYS A 16 14.87 28.81 45.36
N CYS A 17 13.62 28.55 45.00
CA CYS A 17 12.62 28.10 45.96
C CYS A 17 12.33 26.62 45.71
N LEU A 18 12.66 25.84 46.72
CA LEU A 18 12.41 24.42 46.84
C LEU A 18 10.91 24.12 46.73
N VAL A 19 10.65 22.99 46.10
CA VAL A 19 9.35 22.36 45.91
C VAL A 19 8.63 22.14 47.24
N VAL A 20 7.39 22.64 47.35
CA VAL A 20 6.27 21.92 47.99
C VAL A 20 5.03 22.18 47.14
N ALA A 21 4.89 21.42 46.05
CA ALA A 21 3.71 21.47 45.20
C ALA A 21 2.62 20.55 45.78
N SER A 22 1.85 21.07 46.72
CA SER A 22 0.54 20.54 47.07
C SER A 22 -0.53 21.43 46.45
N GLY A 23 -1.13 20.94 45.35
CA GLY A 23 -2.47 21.28 44.91
C GLY A 23 -2.74 22.70 44.40
N PHE A 24 -2.65 22.88 43.08
CA PHE A 24 -3.65 23.64 42.30
C PHE A 24 -3.44 23.34 40.81
N PHE A 25 -4.26 22.45 40.25
CA PHE A 25 -4.24 22.09 38.84
C PHE A 25 -5.24 23.01 38.11
N LEU A 26 -4.82 24.23 37.75
CA LEU A 26 -5.51 25.04 36.76
C LEU A 26 -4.49 25.76 35.86
N LEU A 27 -4.36 25.17 34.67
CA LEU A 27 -4.42 25.83 33.35
C LEU A 27 -3.75 27.20 33.21
N THR A 28 -2.52 27.20 32.68
CA THR A 28 -2.16 27.93 31.46
C THR A 28 -0.96 27.23 30.82
N GLY A 29 -1.18 25.99 30.40
CA GLY A 29 -0.36 25.33 29.38
C GLY A 29 -1.13 25.39 28.07
N CYS A 30 -1.23 26.58 27.48
CA CYS A 30 -1.67 26.68 26.08
C CYS A 30 -0.45 26.25 25.24
N GLY A 31 -0.35 24.96 24.99
CA GLY A 31 0.73 24.37 24.21
C GLY A 31 0.44 22.91 23.89
N LEU A 32 0.27 22.66 22.59
CA LEU A 32 0.39 21.37 21.89
C LEU A 32 -0.79 20.39 21.96
N PHE A 33 -1.76 20.60 21.07
CA PHE A 33 -2.38 19.47 20.36
C PHE A 33 -2.74 19.88 18.92
N GLU A 34 -1.77 20.42 18.17
CA GLU A 34 -1.88 20.62 16.71
C GLU A 34 -1.48 19.35 15.95
N GLY A 35 -2.11 18.22 16.29
CA GLY A 35 -1.95 16.97 15.55
C GLY A 35 -3.15 16.77 14.62
N LYS A 36 -2.92 16.60 13.31
CA LYS A 36 -3.96 16.11 12.38
C LYS A 36 -4.57 14.83 12.95
N SER A 37 -5.89 14.67 12.84
CA SER A 37 -6.54 13.40 13.24
C SER A 37 -5.99 12.23 12.42
N GLU A 38 -6.01 11.02 12.97
CA GLU A 38 -5.57 9.81 12.25
C GLU A 38 -6.31 9.64 10.92
N TYR A 39 -7.60 10.00 10.88
CA TYR A 39 -8.40 10.01 9.66
C TYR A 39 -7.85 11.00 8.62
N GLN A 40 -7.47 12.21 9.04
CA GLN A 40 -6.91 13.20 8.13
C GLN A 40 -5.53 12.74 7.61
N GLN A 41 -4.69 12.17 8.48
CA GLN A 41 -3.40 11.63 8.06
C GLN A 41 -3.55 10.50 7.04
N MET A 42 -4.53 9.62 7.23
CA MET A 42 -4.86 8.56 6.28
C MET A 42 -5.35 9.13 4.93
N LEU A 43 -6.23 10.15 4.95
CA LEU A 43 -6.67 10.80 3.72
C LEU A 43 -5.52 11.47 2.98
N ASP A 44 -4.65 12.18 3.70
CA ASP A 44 -3.51 12.87 3.11
C ASP A 44 -2.54 11.87 2.45
N LYS A 45 -2.25 10.74 3.11
CA LYS A 45 -1.43 9.66 2.53
C LYS A 45 -2.05 9.08 1.26
N ARG A 46 -3.36 8.79 1.31
CA ARG A 46 -4.09 8.24 0.17
C ARG A 46 -4.05 9.20 -1.02
N ASN A 47 -4.30 10.49 -0.76
CA ASN A 47 -4.29 11.51 -1.80
C ASN A 47 -2.87 11.72 -2.35
N ALA A 48 -1.83 11.71 -1.51
CA ALA A 48 -0.45 11.79 -1.96
C ALA A 48 -0.06 10.61 -2.87
N PHE A 49 -0.52 9.40 -2.55
CA PHE A 49 -0.35 8.25 -3.44
C PHE A 49 -1.09 8.46 -4.77
N SER A 50 -2.35 8.88 -4.74
CA SER A 50 -3.12 9.18 -5.94
C SER A 50 -2.46 10.25 -6.82
N GLU A 51 -1.87 11.29 -6.22
CA GLU A 51 -1.11 12.33 -6.92
C GLU A 51 0.17 11.76 -7.55
N MET A 52 0.92 10.94 -6.82
CA MET A 52 2.12 10.28 -7.36
C MET A 52 1.82 9.39 -8.57
N ILE A 53 0.70 8.66 -8.54
CA ILE A 53 0.25 7.84 -9.68
C ILE A 53 -0.19 8.72 -10.85
N ALA A 54 -0.85 9.86 -10.57
CA ALA A 54 -1.24 10.82 -11.60
C ALA A 54 -0.04 11.47 -12.29
N ASP A 55 1.02 11.76 -11.54
CA ASP A 55 2.29 12.29 -12.07
C ASP A 55 2.98 11.28 -13.01
N ALA A 56 2.81 9.98 -12.76
CA ALA A 56 3.26 8.90 -13.64
C ALA A 56 2.35 8.69 -14.88
N GLY A 57 1.30 9.51 -15.05
CA GLY A 57 0.35 9.41 -16.15
C GLY A 57 -0.80 8.42 -15.93
N GLY A 58 -0.91 7.84 -14.73
CA GLY A 58 -1.95 6.89 -14.36
C GLY A 58 -3.08 7.49 -13.53
N SER A 59 -3.86 6.62 -12.89
CA SER A 59 -4.86 6.97 -11.89
C SER A 59 -4.88 5.94 -10.77
N ALA A 60 -4.92 6.39 -9.52
CA ALA A 60 -5.19 5.51 -8.39
C ALA A 60 -6.31 6.05 -7.53
N VAL A 61 -7.36 5.22 -7.35
CA VAL A 61 -8.53 5.57 -6.57
C VAL A 61 -8.81 4.46 -5.56
N MET A 62 -9.09 4.84 -4.32
CA MET A 62 -9.63 3.92 -3.34
C MET A 62 -11.13 4.14 -3.21
N GLU A 63 -11.90 3.14 -3.59
CA GLU A 63 -13.36 3.21 -3.56
C GLU A 63 -13.99 1.89 -3.14
N LYS A 64 -15.24 1.97 -2.71
CA LYS A 64 -16.05 0.80 -2.41
C LYS A 64 -16.68 0.29 -3.70
N ARG A 65 -16.25 -0.89 -4.18
CA ARG A 65 -16.94 -1.56 -5.29
C ARG A 65 -17.36 -2.96 -4.91
N SER A 66 -18.46 -3.39 -5.49
CA SER A 66 -18.83 -4.81 -5.56
C SER A 66 -18.36 -5.33 -6.90
N MET A 67 -17.33 -6.17 -6.92
CA MET A 67 -16.78 -6.74 -8.14
C MET A 67 -16.66 -8.25 -7.98
N HIS A 68 -17.27 -9.03 -8.89
CA HIS A 68 -17.21 -10.50 -8.89
C HIS A 68 -17.54 -11.17 -7.54
N GLY A 69 -18.47 -10.60 -6.75
CA GLY A 69 -18.87 -11.12 -5.44
C GLY A 69 -18.00 -10.65 -4.27
N LEU A 70 -16.92 -9.90 -4.53
CA LEU A 70 -16.14 -9.21 -3.52
C LEU A 70 -16.84 -7.92 -3.15
N ASN A 71 -17.16 -7.75 -1.86
CA ASN A 71 -17.74 -6.53 -1.32
C ASN A 71 -16.71 -5.88 -0.41
N GLY A 72 -16.20 -4.71 -0.79
CA GLY A 72 -15.26 -3.99 0.08
C GLY A 72 -14.70 -2.73 -0.52
N VAL A 73 -13.76 -2.14 0.21
CA VAL A 73 -13.00 -0.96 -0.20
C VAL A 73 -11.59 -1.43 -0.55
N GLY A 74 -11.12 -1.06 -1.74
CA GLY A 74 -9.81 -1.43 -2.23
C GLY A 74 -9.30 -0.42 -3.24
N TRP A 75 -8.04 -0.61 -3.63
CA TRP A 75 -7.39 0.23 -4.62
C TRP A 75 -7.72 -0.22 -6.04
N PHE A 76 -7.99 0.76 -6.90
CA PHE A 76 -8.03 0.64 -8.34
C PHE A 76 -6.87 1.46 -8.87
N ILE A 77 -5.86 0.80 -9.41
CA ILE A 77 -4.63 1.40 -9.88
C ILE A 77 -4.54 1.16 -11.38
N ASP A 78 -4.68 2.24 -12.14
CA ASP A 78 -4.46 2.26 -13.57
C ASP A 78 -3.11 2.94 -13.85
N LEU A 79 -2.18 2.16 -14.36
CA LEU A 79 -0.86 2.57 -14.80
C LEU A 79 -0.63 2.14 -16.25
N SER A 80 -1.72 2.06 -17.02
CA SER A 80 -1.63 1.68 -18.42
C SER A 80 -0.82 2.71 -19.22
N GLY A 81 0.13 2.22 -20.01
CA GLY A 81 1.08 3.07 -20.73
C GLY A 81 2.09 3.83 -19.86
N ALA A 82 2.09 3.65 -18.53
CA ALA A 82 3.02 4.34 -17.64
C ALA A 82 4.43 3.72 -17.68
N GLU A 83 5.44 4.55 -17.40
CA GLU A 83 6.79 4.08 -17.12
C GLU A 83 6.90 3.64 -15.66
N LEU A 84 7.27 2.38 -15.42
CA LEU A 84 7.46 1.85 -14.08
C LEU A 84 8.90 2.04 -13.63
N ASP A 85 9.09 2.88 -12.61
CA ASP A 85 10.34 3.01 -11.87
C ASP A 85 10.24 2.36 -10.47
N ASP A 86 11.38 2.27 -9.79
CA ASP A 86 11.46 1.66 -8.46
C ASP A 86 10.64 2.44 -7.42
N ALA A 87 10.51 3.76 -7.58
CA ALA A 87 9.73 4.59 -6.66
C ALA A 87 8.25 4.25 -6.73
N LEU A 88 7.73 4.07 -7.95
CA LEU A 88 6.35 3.70 -8.23
C LEU A 88 6.05 2.28 -7.74
N LEU A 89 6.95 1.32 -8.00
CA LEU A 89 6.81 -0.05 -7.50
C LEU A 89 6.78 -0.10 -5.96
N ASN A 90 7.68 0.64 -5.31
CA ASN A 90 7.70 0.75 -3.86
C ASN A 90 6.42 1.40 -3.31
N ALA A 91 5.89 2.43 -3.99
CA ALA A 91 4.64 3.06 -3.59
C ALA A 91 3.46 2.08 -3.67
N ILE A 92 3.39 1.26 -4.73
CA ILE A 92 2.38 0.21 -4.89
C ILE A 92 2.52 -0.83 -3.76
N ALA A 93 3.74 -1.24 -3.43
CA ALA A 93 4.00 -2.18 -2.35
C ALA A 93 3.55 -1.66 -0.98
N GLU A 94 3.79 -0.38 -0.68
CA GLU A 94 3.34 0.25 0.57
C GLU A 94 1.81 0.28 0.68
N VAL A 95 1.10 0.67 -0.39
CA VAL A 95 -0.38 0.69 -0.34
C VAL A 95 -0.98 -0.71 -0.28
N ALA A 96 -0.33 -1.70 -0.89
CA ALA A 96 -0.72 -3.09 -0.80
C ALA A 96 -0.56 -3.65 0.63
N LYS A 97 0.36 -3.13 1.45
CA LYS A 97 0.47 -3.52 2.87
C LYS A 97 -0.76 -3.10 3.68
N GLU A 98 -1.30 -1.91 3.41
CA GLU A 98 -2.42 -1.35 4.17
C GLU A 98 -3.78 -1.91 3.74
N LYS A 99 -4.02 -2.01 2.43
CA LYS A 99 -5.31 -2.41 1.84
C LYS A 99 -5.10 -3.28 0.61
N SER A 100 -6.13 -4.07 0.29
CA SER A 100 -6.16 -4.86 -0.93
C SER A 100 -6.22 -3.99 -2.18
N VAL A 101 -5.60 -4.46 -3.25
CA VAL A 101 -5.66 -3.86 -4.58
C VAL A 101 -6.67 -4.67 -5.39
N TYR A 102 -7.84 -4.11 -5.69
CA TYR A 102 -8.80 -4.85 -6.50
C TYR A 102 -8.35 -4.96 -7.93
N GLU A 103 -7.90 -3.86 -8.52
CA GLU A 103 -7.49 -3.81 -9.91
C GLU A 103 -6.13 -3.15 -10.02
N LEU A 104 -5.21 -3.85 -10.70
CA LEU A 104 -3.91 -3.33 -11.09
C LEU A 104 -3.79 -3.48 -12.60
N ASN A 105 -4.03 -2.38 -13.31
CA ASN A 105 -3.88 -2.30 -14.76
C ASN A 105 -2.49 -1.79 -15.11
N LEU A 106 -1.69 -2.65 -15.73
CA LEU A 106 -0.34 -2.38 -16.23
C LEU A 106 -0.28 -2.59 -17.75
N ALA A 107 -1.41 -2.58 -18.44
CA ALA A 107 -1.47 -2.77 -19.88
C ALA A 107 -0.63 -1.72 -20.61
N ASP A 108 0.10 -2.13 -21.65
CA ASP A 108 0.98 -1.26 -22.44
C ASP A 108 2.06 -0.52 -21.62
N SER A 109 2.27 -0.86 -20.35
CA SER A 109 3.29 -0.25 -19.48
C SER A 109 4.70 -0.79 -19.78
N SER A 110 5.71 -0.12 -19.23
CA SER A 110 7.11 -0.52 -19.39
C SER A 110 7.55 -1.69 -18.48
N ILE A 111 6.63 -2.43 -17.86
CA ILE A 111 6.96 -3.49 -16.91
C ILE A 111 7.87 -4.57 -17.50
N THR A 112 8.89 -4.97 -16.72
CA THR A 112 9.80 -6.08 -17.07
C THR A 112 9.57 -7.31 -16.20
N ASP A 113 10.15 -8.44 -16.62
CA ASP A 113 10.10 -9.71 -15.88
C ASP A 113 10.69 -9.56 -14.46
N GLU A 114 11.74 -8.76 -14.30
CA GLU A 114 12.37 -8.48 -13.00
C GLU A 114 11.46 -7.68 -12.08
N GLN A 115 10.77 -6.67 -12.63
CA GLN A 115 9.82 -5.85 -11.87
C GLN A 115 8.59 -6.66 -11.47
N LEU A 116 8.11 -7.55 -12.34
CA LEU A 116 7.05 -8.49 -12.00
C LEU A 116 7.47 -9.44 -10.86
N ALA A 117 8.70 -9.95 -10.90
CA ALA A 117 9.27 -10.77 -9.83
C ALA A 117 9.40 -9.99 -8.51
N GLN A 118 9.69 -8.69 -8.57
CA GLN A 118 9.70 -7.82 -7.39
C GLN A 118 8.30 -7.67 -6.80
N LEU A 119 7.27 -7.44 -7.62
CA LEU A 119 5.88 -7.37 -7.16
C LEU A 119 5.42 -8.68 -6.48
N ASP A 120 5.91 -9.84 -6.91
CA ASP A 120 5.65 -11.13 -6.24
C ASP A 120 6.34 -11.19 -4.85
N LYS A 121 7.60 -10.75 -4.78
CA LYS A 121 8.39 -10.73 -3.54
C LYS A 121 7.84 -9.77 -2.50
N ASP A 122 7.33 -8.63 -2.94
CA ASP A 122 6.73 -7.60 -2.08
C ASP A 122 5.27 -7.95 -1.68
N GLU A 123 4.82 -9.17 -1.98
CA GLU A 123 3.49 -9.71 -1.68
C GLU A 123 2.33 -8.90 -2.30
N VAL A 124 2.62 -8.05 -3.30
CA VAL A 124 1.61 -7.26 -3.99
C VAL A 124 0.65 -8.18 -4.73
N LEU A 125 1.20 -9.15 -5.46
CA LEU A 125 0.41 -10.09 -6.28
C LEU A 125 -0.50 -11.02 -5.46
N GLN A 126 -0.25 -11.15 -4.15
CA GLN A 126 -1.13 -11.87 -3.22
C GLN A 126 -2.35 -11.05 -2.80
N LYS A 127 -2.40 -9.77 -3.16
CA LYS A 127 -3.46 -8.84 -2.75
C LYS A 127 -4.16 -8.19 -3.93
N VAL A 128 -3.75 -8.55 -5.14
CA VAL A 128 -4.35 -8.14 -6.40
C VAL A 128 -5.43 -9.16 -6.78
N PHE A 129 -6.61 -8.67 -7.21
CA PHE A 129 -7.70 -9.54 -7.67
C PHE A 129 -7.79 -9.57 -9.20
N PHE A 130 -7.55 -8.44 -9.86
CA PHE A 130 -7.52 -8.30 -11.32
C PHE A 130 -6.17 -7.69 -11.72
N LEU A 131 -5.40 -8.43 -12.51
CA LEU A 131 -4.09 -7.98 -13.02
C LEU A 131 -4.12 -7.97 -14.55
N ASP A 132 -3.94 -6.78 -15.14
CA ASP A 132 -3.78 -6.64 -16.59
C ASP A 132 -2.32 -6.37 -16.93
N LEU A 133 -1.69 -7.28 -17.67
CA LEU A 133 -0.34 -7.17 -18.22
C LEU A 133 -0.37 -7.18 -19.75
N SER A 134 -1.50 -6.88 -20.37
CA SER A 134 -1.64 -6.96 -21.82
C SER A 134 -0.72 -5.99 -22.55
N ASN A 135 -0.23 -6.40 -23.73
CA ASN A 135 0.71 -5.66 -24.57
C ASN A 135 2.02 -5.25 -23.87
N THR A 136 2.40 -5.91 -22.77
CA THR A 136 3.68 -5.69 -22.10
C THR A 136 4.77 -6.61 -22.65
N LYS A 137 6.02 -6.37 -22.24
CA LYS A 137 7.19 -7.19 -22.63
C LYS A 137 7.38 -8.43 -21.76
N ILE A 138 6.39 -8.79 -20.93
CA ILE A 138 6.47 -9.94 -20.05
C ILE A 138 6.61 -11.23 -20.87
N THR A 139 7.48 -12.12 -20.40
CA THR A 139 7.77 -13.40 -21.03
C THR A 139 7.43 -14.58 -20.11
N ASP A 140 7.61 -15.80 -20.63
CA ASP A 140 7.56 -17.03 -19.83
C ASP A 140 8.45 -16.97 -18.58
N ALA A 141 9.61 -16.30 -18.66
CA ALA A 141 10.53 -16.19 -17.53
C ALA A 141 9.95 -15.34 -16.39
N GLY A 142 9.32 -14.21 -16.73
CA GLY A 142 8.59 -13.38 -15.77
C GLY A 142 7.48 -14.18 -15.09
N LEU A 143 6.65 -14.88 -15.87
CA LEU A 143 5.55 -15.67 -15.30
C LEU A 143 6.03 -16.86 -14.46
N ASP A 144 7.14 -17.50 -14.85
CA ASP A 144 7.74 -18.59 -14.08
C ASP A 144 8.41 -18.11 -12.79
N SER A 145 8.83 -16.85 -12.71
CA SER A 145 9.38 -16.24 -11.49
C SER A 145 8.29 -15.98 -10.44
N VAL A 146 7.05 -15.77 -10.88
CA VAL A 146 5.90 -15.55 -10.01
C VAL A 146 5.52 -16.86 -9.35
N SER A 147 5.42 -16.82 -8.02
CA SER A 147 5.14 -17.99 -7.20
C SER A 147 3.94 -17.80 -6.28
N ASN A 148 3.49 -16.58 -6.02
CA ASN A 148 2.52 -16.28 -4.97
C ASN A 148 1.30 -15.49 -5.48
N ILE A 149 0.57 -16.02 -6.47
CA ILE A 149 -0.64 -15.38 -6.99
C ILE A 149 -1.92 -16.04 -6.48
N TYR A 150 -2.11 -16.10 -5.16
CA TYR A 150 -3.20 -16.86 -4.54
C TYR A 150 -4.61 -16.29 -4.76
N VAL A 151 -4.69 -14.98 -5.01
CA VAL A 151 -5.95 -14.22 -4.88
C VAL A 151 -6.34 -13.55 -6.20
N ILE A 152 -5.51 -13.68 -7.24
CA ILE A 152 -5.85 -13.17 -8.57
C ILE A 152 -6.98 -14.02 -9.15
N HIS A 153 -8.11 -13.38 -9.40
CA HIS A 153 -9.26 -13.96 -10.09
C HIS A 153 -9.13 -13.89 -11.60
N GLU A 154 -8.49 -12.84 -12.10
CA GLU A 154 -8.32 -12.61 -13.54
C GLU A 154 -6.93 -12.06 -13.84
N LEU A 155 -6.25 -12.69 -14.79
CA LEU A 155 -4.92 -12.32 -15.28
C LEU A 155 -4.98 -12.18 -16.80
N ASN A 156 -4.86 -10.95 -17.30
CA ASN A 156 -4.83 -10.68 -18.74
C ASN A 156 -3.38 -10.61 -19.23
N LEU A 157 -3.02 -11.51 -20.15
CA LEU A 157 -1.69 -11.63 -20.75
C LEU A 157 -1.72 -11.43 -22.27
N LYS A 158 -2.81 -10.90 -22.82
CA LYS A 158 -2.98 -10.72 -24.27
C LYS A 158 -1.87 -9.84 -24.83
N GLY A 159 -1.24 -10.25 -25.94
CA GLY A 159 -0.20 -9.44 -26.59
C GLY A 159 1.15 -9.44 -25.87
N THR A 160 1.34 -10.31 -24.87
CA THR A 160 2.65 -10.58 -24.25
C THR A 160 3.41 -11.69 -24.99
N ALA A 161 4.66 -11.95 -24.60
CA ALA A 161 5.45 -13.07 -25.10
C ALA A 161 5.23 -14.36 -24.29
N VAL A 162 4.20 -14.40 -23.43
CA VAL A 162 3.85 -15.58 -22.62
C VAL A 162 3.18 -16.65 -23.47
N THR A 163 3.64 -17.89 -23.32
CA THR A 163 3.11 -19.07 -23.97
C THR A 163 2.04 -19.77 -23.13
N GLU A 164 1.17 -20.54 -23.79
CA GLU A 164 0.19 -21.40 -23.10
C GLU A 164 0.87 -22.39 -22.13
N ALA A 165 2.09 -22.83 -22.45
CA ALA A 165 2.85 -23.72 -21.57
C ALA A 165 3.21 -23.04 -20.25
N ALA A 166 3.59 -21.76 -20.25
CA ALA A 166 3.87 -21.01 -19.03
C ALA A 166 2.60 -20.78 -18.21
N VAL A 167 1.48 -20.41 -18.85
CA VAL A 167 0.18 -20.28 -18.17
C VAL A 167 -0.24 -21.60 -17.51
N LYS A 168 -0.05 -22.73 -18.19
CA LYS A 168 -0.32 -24.05 -17.59
C LYS A 168 0.58 -24.33 -16.38
N ARG A 169 1.89 -24.03 -16.46
CA ARG A 169 2.81 -24.18 -15.31
C ARG A 169 2.35 -23.34 -14.12
N LEU A 170 1.91 -22.12 -14.37
CA LEU A 170 1.38 -21.23 -13.33
C LEU A 170 0.13 -21.81 -12.66
N GLY A 171 -0.82 -22.32 -13.45
CA GLY A 171 -2.00 -23.01 -12.95
C GLY A 171 -1.63 -24.26 -12.13
N ASP A 172 -0.68 -25.06 -12.60
CA ASP A 172 -0.19 -26.24 -11.90
C ASP A 172 0.45 -25.85 -10.54
N LYS A 173 1.22 -24.75 -10.47
CA LYS A 173 1.78 -24.19 -9.23
C LYS A 173 0.69 -23.75 -8.25
N GLN A 174 -0.30 -22.99 -8.72
CA GLN A 174 -1.43 -22.54 -7.88
C GLN A 174 -2.23 -23.72 -7.33
N MET A 175 -2.49 -24.74 -8.16
CA MET A 175 -3.20 -25.95 -7.75
C MET A 175 -2.40 -26.72 -6.70
N ALA A 176 -1.09 -26.87 -6.88
CA ALA A 176 -0.21 -27.52 -5.91
C ALA A 176 -0.19 -26.80 -4.56
N GLN A 177 -0.19 -25.46 -4.57
CA GLN A 177 -0.25 -24.66 -3.34
C GLN A 177 -1.62 -24.68 -2.66
N LYS A 178 -2.71 -24.69 -3.42
CA LYS A 178 -4.06 -24.89 -2.86
C LYS A 178 -4.24 -26.29 -2.28
N GLN A 179 -3.47 -27.25 -2.78
CA GLN A 179 -3.47 -28.64 -2.34
C GLN A 179 -2.49 -28.96 -1.22
N THR A 180 -1.56 -28.08 -0.82
CA THR A 180 -0.84 -28.28 0.45
C THR A 180 -1.88 -28.25 1.56
N PRO A 181 -2.21 -29.39 2.19
CA PRO A 181 -3.32 -29.46 3.13
C PRO A 181 -2.96 -28.61 4.35
N ASP A 182 -4.00 -28.18 5.06
CA ASP A 182 -4.00 -27.66 6.45
C ASP A 182 -3.28 -28.57 7.50
N ALA A 183 -2.37 -29.45 7.10
CA ALA A 183 -1.67 -30.45 7.92
C ALA A 183 -0.79 -29.85 9.04
N PHE A 184 -0.62 -28.53 9.12
CA PHE A 184 0.00 -27.86 10.27
C PHE A 184 -0.99 -27.25 11.27
N ARG A 185 -2.31 -27.45 11.09
CA ARG A 185 -3.33 -27.18 12.11
C ARG A 185 -3.69 -28.40 12.96
N THR A 186 -2.88 -29.46 12.97
CA THR A 186 -2.98 -30.41 14.07
C THR A 186 -2.50 -29.70 15.33
N ARG A 187 -3.44 -29.35 16.22
CA ARG A 187 -3.09 -29.12 17.63
C ARG A 187 -2.20 -30.29 18.04
N PRO A 188 -1.00 -30.10 18.60
CA PRO A 188 -0.36 -31.20 19.29
C PRO A 188 -1.39 -31.71 20.30
N LYS A 189 -1.76 -32.98 20.20
CA LYS A 189 -2.36 -33.66 21.35
C LYS A 189 -1.27 -33.58 22.42
N THR A 190 -1.43 -32.65 23.35
CA THR A 190 -0.77 -32.78 24.64
C THR A 190 -1.39 -34.02 25.26
N ASP A 191 -0.67 -35.13 25.14
CA ASP A 191 -0.96 -36.33 25.91
C ASP A 191 -0.71 -35.99 27.40
N ILE A 192 -1.80 -35.75 28.14
CA ILE A 192 -1.88 -35.86 29.60
C ILE A 192 -3.23 -36.48 29.94
#